data_AF-A0A3C1JA49-F1
#
_entry.id   AF-A0A3C1JA49-F1
#
_cell.length_a   1.000
_cell.length_b   1.000
_cell.length_c   1.000
_cell.angle_alpha   90.00
_cell.angle_beta   90.00
_cell.angle_gamma   90.00
#
_symmetry.space_group_name_H-M   'P 1'
#
loop_
_entity.id
_entity.type
_entity.pdbx_description
1 polymer ?
#
loop_
_entity_poly.entity_id
_entity_poly.type
_entity_poly.pdbx_seq_one_letter_code
_entity_poly.pdbx_strand_id
1 'polypeptide(L)'
;MLRTLTAALLLAAPCSAGSWPPALSGGRAAAAPVPEASAPALADWTVMYFINAKNNLESSGLMDMNQLELTGSTDRVKIAVELGRMNGQHEGDDHSEGDWTGVRRYLVAADRDTTRVNSPVLEYRGAADMGSWRELVSFIEWAKVNFPARRYALVLWDHGNGWLPVDDANAPDFYSLKGFSLDDETGHEFSLPQMARALEATGGVDFLMLDGCNMGMASVSYELKDYARALTASEEVEPGVVVRYAQFLGLLNSRPGMGAEEFAANTVRTYRDYFVNGGGDSEGDPLTQSALRLYRMSAFREKLDAWALAALRAEPVVLRAAAAKARFYGEFPAYKDLCD
;
A
#
# COMPACT_ATOMS: atom_id res chain seq x y z
N MET A 1 -34.70 38.85 -42.26
CA MET A 1 -33.48 39.64 -41.99
C MET A 1 -32.31 38.67 -41.92
N LEU A 2 -31.56 38.55 -43.02
CA LEU A 2 -30.30 37.81 -43.11
C LEU A 2 -29.43 38.55 -44.14
N ARG A 3 -28.20 38.93 -43.76
CA ARG A 3 -27.12 39.48 -44.61
C ARG A 3 -25.82 38.82 -44.10
N THR A 4 -25.21 37.85 -44.78
CA THR A 4 -24.30 37.86 -45.97
C THR A 4 -22.90 38.42 -45.74
N LEU A 5 -21.88 37.64 -46.15
CA LEU A 5 -20.60 37.99 -46.80
C LEU A 5 -19.85 36.64 -47.03
N THR A 6 -19.89 35.95 -48.17
CA THR A 6 -19.48 36.20 -49.57
C THR A 6 -17.97 36.29 -49.79
N ALA A 7 -17.39 35.19 -50.31
CA ALA A 7 -16.03 35.07 -50.81
C ALA A 7 -15.95 35.49 -52.29
N ALA A 8 -14.86 36.15 -52.68
CA ALA A 8 -14.58 36.55 -54.05
C ALA A 8 -13.36 35.77 -54.61
N LEU A 9 -13.55 35.21 -55.80
CA LEU A 9 -12.57 34.57 -56.65
C LEU A 9 -12.19 35.56 -57.77
N LEU A 10 -10.93 35.65 -58.18
CA LEU A 10 -10.53 36.24 -59.46
C LEU A 10 -9.24 35.61 -60.00
N LEU A 11 -9.23 35.47 -61.32
CA LEU A 11 -8.37 34.65 -62.19
C LEU A 11 -7.19 35.43 -62.81
N ALA A 12 -6.19 34.63 -63.22
CA ALA A 12 -5.37 34.71 -64.45
C ALA A 12 -3.99 35.40 -64.48
N ALA A 13 -3.11 34.71 -65.22
CA ALA A 13 -1.68 34.83 -65.57
C ALA A 13 -1.37 36.06 -66.48
N PRO A 14 -0.13 36.34 -67.02
CA PRO A 14 0.98 35.43 -67.40
C PRO A 14 2.43 35.96 -67.19
N CYS A 15 3.44 35.10 -67.36
CA CYS A 15 4.59 35.38 -68.25
C CYS A 15 5.58 34.21 -68.30
N SER A 16 6.19 34.10 -69.47
CA SER A 16 6.91 32.98 -70.05
C SER A 16 8.35 32.77 -69.57
N ALA A 17 8.73 31.49 -69.65
CA ALA A 17 10.06 30.87 -69.66
C ALA A 17 11.29 31.76 -69.92
N GLY A 18 12.20 31.74 -68.94
CA GLY A 18 13.64 31.93 -69.12
C GLY A 18 14.37 30.72 -68.53
N SER A 19 15.17 30.05 -69.35
CA SER A 19 16.00 28.89 -69.00
C SER A 19 17.23 29.26 -68.17
N TRP A 20 17.73 28.31 -67.35
CA TRP A 20 19.14 27.94 -66.97
C TRP A 20 19.15 27.36 -65.52
N PRO A 21 20.17 26.60 -65.05
CA PRO A 21 20.94 25.46 -65.58
C PRO A 21 20.61 24.17 -64.76
N PRO A 22 21.24 22.98 -64.96
CA PRO A 22 20.76 21.75 -64.30
C PRO A 22 21.12 21.76 -62.80
N ALA A 23 20.10 21.53 -61.95
CA ALA A 23 20.31 21.34 -60.52
C ALA A 23 20.95 19.96 -60.25
N LEU A 24 22.04 20.00 -59.49
CA LEU A 24 22.82 18.86 -59.03
C LEU A 24 21.91 17.81 -58.36
N SER A 25 22.05 16.55 -58.76
CA SER A 25 21.42 15.40 -58.13
C SER A 25 22.02 15.17 -56.74
N GLY A 26 21.53 15.89 -55.74
CA GLY A 26 21.75 15.57 -54.34
C GLY A 26 20.91 14.35 -53.98
N GLY A 27 21.55 13.18 -53.87
CA GLY A 27 20.92 11.99 -53.31
C GLY A 27 20.46 12.30 -51.89
N ARG A 28 19.15 12.39 -51.67
CA ARG A 28 18.58 12.27 -50.33
C ARG A 28 18.84 10.84 -49.86
N ALA A 29 19.86 10.66 -49.04
CA ALA A 29 19.99 9.47 -48.23
C ALA A 29 18.69 9.33 -47.44
N ALA A 30 18.01 8.19 -47.59
CA ALA A 30 16.88 7.84 -46.75
C ALA A 30 17.36 7.86 -45.29
N ALA A 31 16.69 8.65 -44.45
CA ALA A 31 16.96 8.64 -43.02
C ALA A 31 16.75 7.20 -42.52
N ALA A 32 17.76 6.65 -41.84
CA ALA A 32 17.64 5.35 -41.20
C ALA A 32 16.44 5.37 -40.24
N PRO A 33 15.67 4.27 -40.15
CA PRO A 33 14.59 4.19 -39.17
C PRO A 33 15.17 4.42 -37.78
N VAL A 34 14.63 5.42 -37.08
CA VAL A 34 14.92 5.64 -35.67
C VAL A 34 14.48 4.37 -34.94
N PRO A 35 15.35 3.73 -34.13
CA PRO A 35 14.92 2.58 -33.33
C PRO A 35 13.74 3.01 -32.47
N GLU A 36 12.62 2.33 -32.63
CA GLU A 36 11.46 2.48 -31.76
C GLU A 36 11.93 2.17 -30.33
N ALA A 37 11.87 3.15 -29.43
CA ALA A 37 12.29 2.96 -28.06
C ALA A 37 11.46 1.82 -27.46
N SER A 38 12.11 0.69 -27.16
CA SER A 38 11.44 -0.45 -26.53
C SER A 38 10.79 0.02 -25.24
N ALA A 39 9.50 -0.27 -25.06
CA ALA A 39 8.81 -0.02 -23.81
C ALA A 39 9.64 -0.57 -22.64
N PRO A 40 9.74 0.14 -21.49
CA PRO A 40 10.53 -0.33 -20.36
C PRO A 40 10.12 -1.76 -19.99
N ALA A 41 11.10 -2.64 -19.77
CA ALA A 41 10.82 -3.99 -19.30
C ALA A 41 10.16 -3.90 -17.91
N LEU A 42 9.04 -4.60 -17.72
CA LEU A 42 8.34 -4.67 -16.44
C LEU A 42 9.24 -5.31 -15.38
N ALA A 43 9.27 -4.73 -14.17
CA ALA A 43 9.80 -5.41 -13.00
C ALA A 43 8.95 -6.66 -12.67
N ASP A 44 9.50 -7.61 -11.91
CA ASP A 44 8.69 -8.72 -11.39
C ASP A 44 7.72 -8.23 -10.31
N TRP A 45 8.18 -7.32 -9.46
CA TRP A 45 7.42 -6.74 -8.36
C TRP A 45 7.61 -5.23 -8.25
N THR A 46 6.52 -4.55 -7.90
CA THR A 46 6.57 -3.26 -7.23
C THR A 46 5.92 -3.44 -5.87
N VAL A 47 6.69 -3.18 -4.81
CA VAL A 47 6.24 -3.19 -3.42
C VAL A 47 6.00 -1.75 -3.02
N MET A 48 4.77 -1.43 -2.67
CA MET A 48 4.29 -0.10 -2.32
C MET A 48 4.12 -0.02 -0.81
N TYR A 49 4.76 0.93 -0.14
CA TYR A 49 4.62 1.19 1.28
C TYR A 49 3.92 2.53 1.47
N PHE A 50 2.76 2.52 2.11
CA PHE A 50 2.03 3.70 2.52
C PHE A 50 2.25 3.85 4.03
N ILE A 51 3.19 4.72 4.42
CA ILE A 51 3.65 4.91 5.79
C ILE A 51 3.05 6.23 6.29
N ASN A 52 1.93 6.14 6.98
CA ASN A 52 1.32 7.30 7.61
C ASN A 52 1.94 7.52 8.99
N ALA A 53 2.96 8.37 9.07
CA ALA A 53 3.63 8.75 10.31
C ALA A 53 3.18 10.14 10.80
N LYS A 54 1.95 10.55 10.44
CA LYS A 54 1.32 11.79 10.89
C LYS A 54 0.55 11.57 12.20
N ASN A 55 1.23 10.98 13.18
CA ASN A 55 0.74 10.64 14.51
C ASN A 55 1.93 10.21 15.38
N ASN A 56 1.66 9.68 16.57
CA ASN A 56 2.68 9.26 17.54
C ASN A 56 3.64 8.13 17.10
N LEU A 57 3.45 7.53 15.92
CA LEU A 57 4.35 6.51 15.36
C LEU A 57 5.45 7.10 14.46
N GLU A 58 5.61 8.42 14.40
CA GLU A 58 6.55 9.11 13.49
C GLU A 58 7.97 8.51 13.49
N SER A 59 8.56 8.30 14.67
CA SER A 59 9.89 7.68 14.80
C SER A 59 9.94 6.27 14.20
N SER A 60 8.89 5.46 14.40
CA SER A 60 8.82 4.11 13.85
C SER A 60 8.71 4.12 12.34
N GLY A 61 7.94 5.05 11.76
CA GLY A 61 7.86 5.24 10.31
C GLY A 61 9.21 5.62 9.67
N LEU A 62 10.01 6.46 10.34
CA LEU A 62 11.37 6.79 9.92
C LEU A 62 12.33 5.58 10.04
N MET A 63 12.23 4.81 11.12
CA MET A 63 13.04 3.60 11.29
C MET A 63 12.73 2.56 10.20
N ASP A 64 11.46 2.38 9.86
CA ASP A 64 11.02 1.47 8.80
C ASP A 64 11.46 1.95 7.41
N MET A 65 11.40 3.26 7.11
CA MET A 65 11.98 3.81 5.88
C MET A 65 13.47 3.48 5.77
N ASN A 66 14.24 3.63 6.85
CA ASN A 66 15.66 3.25 6.87
C ASN A 66 15.87 1.73 6.69
N GLN A 67 14.95 0.86 7.16
CA GLN A 67 15.01 -0.57 6.83
C GLN A 67 14.81 -0.84 5.33
N LEU A 68 13.92 -0.10 4.67
CA LEU A 68 13.73 -0.22 3.23
C LEU A 68 15.02 0.15 2.48
N GLU A 69 15.72 1.19 2.94
CA GLU A 69 17.00 1.65 2.39
C GLU A 69 18.15 0.64 2.56
N LEU A 70 18.11 -0.23 3.57
CA LEU A 70 19.08 -1.33 3.66
C LEU A 70 19.02 -2.31 2.48
N THR A 71 17.90 -2.34 1.74
CA THR A 71 17.71 -3.20 0.57
C THR A 71 17.68 -2.41 -0.73
N GLY A 72 16.87 -1.35 -0.79
CA GLY A 72 16.67 -0.51 -1.97
C GLY A 72 16.04 -1.22 -3.18
N SER A 73 15.67 -0.41 -4.17
CA SER A 73 15.08 -0.88 -5.42
C SER A 73 16.12 -1.50 -6.35
N THR A 74 15.71 -2.53 -7.09
CA THR A 74 16.49 -3.20 -8.14
C THR A 74 15.78 -3.10 -9.50
N ASP A 75 16.34 -3.68 -10.56
CA ASP A 75 15.66 -3.76 -11.86
C ASP A 75 14.43 -4.68 -11.85
N ARG A 76 14.42 -5.66 -10.93
CA ARG A 76 13.37 -6.70 -10.85
C ARG A 76 12.35 -6.45 -9.73
N VAL A 77 12.72 -5.67 -8.73
CA VAL A 77 11.86 -5.33 -7.59
C VAL A 77 11.98 -3.85 -7.31
N LYS A 78 10.89 -3.10 -7.45
CA LYS A 78 10.82 -1.68 -7.11
C LYS A 78 10.21 -1.52 -5.72
N ILE A 79 10.73 -0.60 -4.93
CA ILE A 79 10.20 -0.24 -3.61
C ILE A 79 9.77 1.21 -3.69
N ALA A 80 8.46 1.42 -3.80
CA ALA A 80 7.84 2.74 -3.84
C ALA A 80 7.27 3.07 -2.45
N VAL A 81 7.53 4.28 -1.95
CA VAL A 81 7.09 4.68 -0.61
C VAL A 81 6.38 6.01 -0.70
N GLU A 82 5.27 6.15 0.02
CA GLU A 82 4.72 7.44 0.44
C GLU A 82 4.83 7.52 1.97
N LEU A 83 5.49 8.57 2.46
CA LEU A 83 5.75 8.81 3.87
C LEU A 83 5.21 10.18 4.26
N GLY A 84 4.33 10.21 5.26
CA GLY A 84 3.83 11.43 5.88
C GLY A 84 4.44 11.67 7.24
N ARG A 85 4.64 12.94 7.57
CA ARG A 85 5.07 13.43 8.88
C ARG A 85 4.32 14.71 9.22
N MET A 86 4.14 14.96 10.50
CA MET A 86 3.57 16.21 11.01
C MET A 86 4.35 16.64 12.24
N ASN A 87 4.07 17.85 12.74
CA ASN A 87 4.57 18.31 14.03
C ASN A 87 3.39 18.73 14.90
N GLY A 88 3.59 18.71 16.21
CA GLY A 88 2.58 19.11 17.17
C GLY A 88 1.55 18.02 17.45
N GLN A 89 1.91 16.75 17.21
CA GLN A 89 1.12 15.64 17.73
C GLN A 89 1.22 15.59 19.27
N HIS A 90 0.26 14.95 19.92
CA HIS A 90 0.18 14.96 21.38
C HIS A 90 1.40 14.30 22.05
N GLU A 91 1.92 13.26 21.43
CA GLU A 91 3.09 12.49 21.82
C GLU A 91 3.81 11.96 20.58
N GLY A 92 5.10 11.65 20.71
CA GLY A 92 5.85 11.03 19.61
C GLY A 92 6.33 11.98 18.51
N ASP A 93 6.32 13.30 18.72
CA ASP A 93 7.00 14.25 17.83
C ASP A 93 8.48 13.87 17.66
N ASP A 94 8.93 13.67 16.41
CA ASP A 94 10.31 13.35 16.06
C ASP A 94 10.98 14.52 15.32
N HIS A 95 11.92 15.20 15.97
CA HIS A 95 12.65 16.32 15.37
C HIS A 95 13.89 15.93 14.55
N SER A 96 14.09 14.63 14.29
CA SER A 96 15.17 14.14 13.44
C SER A 96 14.91 14.45 11.96
N GLU A 97 15.90 14.15 11.13
CA GLU A 97 15.81 14.28 9.67
C GLU A 97 15.47 15.69 9.18
N GLY A 98 15.80 16.71 9.98
CA GLY A 98 15.53 18.11 9.66
C GLY A 98 14.08 18.52 9.91
N ASP A 99 13.33 17.75 10.72
CA ASP A 99 12.02 18.14 11.28
C ASP A 99 11.05 18.61 10.19
N TRP A 100 11.02 17.87 9.08
CA TRP A 100 10.19 18.22 7.95
C TRP A 100 8.77 17.68 8.14
N THR A 101 7.79 18.47 7.69
CA THR A 101 6.38 18.09 7.70
C THR A 101 5.81 17.92 6.30
N GLY A 102 4.64 17.29 6.22
CA GLY A 102 3.90 17.00 5.00
C GLY A 102 4.12 15.58 4.52
N VAL A 103 3.88 15.34 3.24
CA VAL A 103 3.91 14.00 2.63
C VAL A 103 4.88 13.99 1.44
N ARG A 104 5.67 12.92 1.32
CA ARG A 104 6.72 12.75 0.31
C ARG A 104 6.65 11.36 -0.31
N ARG A 105 6.98 11.27 -1.61
CA ARG A 105 7.10 9.99 -2.32
C ARG A 105 8.53 9.70 -2.75
N TYR A 106 8.87 8.42 -2.71
CA TYR A 106 10.22 7.92 -2.95
C TYR A 106 10.20 6.68 -3.85
N LEU A 107 11.26 6.53 -4.63
CA LEU A 107 11.72 5.21 -5.04
C LEU A 107 12.97 4.93 -4.19
N VAL A 108 12.89 3.91 -3.35
CA VAL A 108 13.92 3.69 -2.33
C VAL A 108 15.24 3.31 -2.99
N ALA A 109 16.30 4.03 -2.60
CA ALA A 109 17.68 3.73 -2.98
C ALA A 109 18.36 2.93 -1.86
N ALA A 110 19.28 2.03 -2.24
CA ALA A 110 19.99 1.24 -1.25
C ALA A 110 21.10 2.08 -0.60
N ASP A 111 21.18 2.06 0.73
CA ASP A 111 22.31 2.57 1.49
C ASP A 111 22.53 1.78 2.80
N ARG A 112 23.32 2.33 3.73
CA ARG A 112 23.72 1.69 4.98
C ARG A 112 23.54 2.60 6.20
N ASP A 113 23.02 3.80 6.01
CA ASP A 113 22.70 4.71 7.08
C ASP A 113 21.36 4.27 7.68
N THR A 114 21.37 3.87 8.95
CA THR A 114 20.14 3.47 9.64
C THR A 114 19.52 4.61 10.42
N THR A 115 20.03 5.83 10.24
CA THR A 115 19.65 7.01 11.02
C THR A 115 19.10 8.14 10.16
N ARG A 116 19.27 8.05 8.83
CA ARG A 116 18.88 9.10 7.90
C ARG A 116 18.29 8.56 6.62
N VAL A 117 17.21 9.18 6.16
CA VAL A 117 16.57 8.86 4.89
C VAL A 117 17.36 9.50 3.76
N ASN A 118 18.08 8.68 2.97
CA ASN A 118 18.92 9.17 1.88
C ASN A 118 18.28 9.04 0.49
N SER A 119 17.16 8.35 0.38
CA SER A 119 16.42 8.19 -0.87
C SER A 119 15.96 9.55 -1.40
N PRO A 120 16.14 9.83 -2.70
CA PRO A 120 15.72 11.09 -3.27
C PRO A 120 14.20 11.22 -3.25
N VAL A 121 13.71 12.39 -2.83
CA VAL A 121 12.29 12.73 -2.93
C VAL A 121 11.92 12.88 -4.41
N LEU A 122 10.94 12.10 -4.86
CA LEU A 122 10.42 12.14 -6.23
C LEU A 122 9.21 13.07 -6.38
N GLU A 123 8.37 13.16 -5.34
CA GLU A 123 7.18 14.02 -5.33
C GLU A 123 6.96 14.55 -3.91
N TYR A 124 6.65 15.84 -3.80
CA TYR A 124 6.14 16.46 -2.58
C TYR A 124 4.62 16.60 -2.70
N ARG A 125 3.90 16.11 -1.70
CA ARG A 125 2.43 16.08 -1.65
C ARG A 125 1.85 17.15 -0.73
N GLY A 126 2.70 17.98 -0.10
CA GLY A 126 2.27 19.01 0.84
C GLY A 126 1.62 18.39 2.08
N ALA A 127 0.60 19.04 2.62
CA ALA A 127 -0.21 18.52 3.75
C ALA A 127 -1.32 17.57 3.25
N ALA A 128 -0.97 16.59 2.41
CA ALA A 128 -1.92 15.57 2.01
C ALA A 128 -2.42 14.81 3.25
N ASP A 129 -3.70 14.45 3.20
CA ASP A 129 -4.39 13.73 4.26
C ASP A 129 -4.20 12.24 4.04
N MET A 130 -3.37 11.62 4.87
CA MET A 130 -3.04 10.20 4.77
C MET A 130 -4.11 9.31 5.42
N GLY A 131 -5.01 9.88 6.22
CA GLY A 131 -6.25 9.23 6.67
C GLY A 131 -7.33 9.17 5.60
N SER A 132 -7.13 9.81 4.44
CA SER A 132 -8.05 9.76 3.31
C SER A 132 -7.71 8.61 2.36
N TRP A 133 -8.67 7.71 2.16
CA TRP A 133 -8.56 6.65 1.13
C TRP A 133 -8.33 7.17 -0.30
N ARG A 134 -8.59 8.47 -0.55
CA ARG A 134 -8.28 9.11 -1.84
C ARG A 134 -6.77 9.34 -2.02
N GLU A 135 -6.06 9.64 -0.94
CA GLU A 135 -4.59 9.72 -0.99
C GLU A 135 -4.00 8.34 -1.24
N LEU A 136 -4.54 7.30 -0.58
CA LEU A 136 -4.17 5.91 -0.86
C LEU A 136 -4.36 5.54 -2.35
N VAL A 137 -5.50 5.89 -2.96
CA VAL A 137 -5.71 5.71 -4.41
C VAL A 137 -4.62 6.44 -5.20
N SER A 138 -4.37 7.71 -4.86
CA SER A 138 -3.37 8.52 -5.56
C SER A 138 -1.97 7.90 -5.51
N PHE A 139 -1.59 7.33 -4.36
CA PHE A 139 -0.30 6.67 -4.19
C PHE A 139 -0.19 5.39 -5.02
N ILE A 140 -1.19 4.51 -4.94
CA ILE A 140 -1.18 3.24 -5.69
C ILE A 140 -1.12 3.52 -7.19
N GLU A 141 -1.91 4.48 -7.70
CA GLU A 141 -1.88 4.87 -9.11
C GLU A 141 -0.51 5.41 -9.51
N TRP A 142 0.05 6.32 -8.72
CA TRP A 142 1.38 6.87 -8.96
C TRP A 142 2.45 5.78 -9.03
N ALA A 143 2.45 4.85 -8.07
CA ALA A 143 3.42 3.77 -8.03
C ALA A 143 3.28 2.83 -9.24
N LYS A 144 2.04 2.47 -9.63
CA LYS A 144 1.78 1.61 -10.81
C LYS A 144 2.18 2.28 -12.13
N VAL A 145 1.99 3.60 -12.24
CA VAL A 145 2.36 4.37 -13.44
C VAL A 145 3.87 4.53 -13.55
N ASN A 146 4.55 4.89 -12.46
CA ASN A 146 5.98 5.18 -12.50
C ASN A 146 6.86 3.92 -12.42
N PHE A 147 6.36 2.86 -11.78
CA PHE A 147 7.08 1.61 -11.54
C PHE A 147 6.23 0.41 -11.95
N PRO A 148 5.97 0.24 -13.26
CA PRO A 148 5.11 -0.84 -13.73
C PRO A 148 5.79 -2.20 -13.52
N ALA A 149 5.03 -3.14 -12.96
CA ALA A 149 5.49 -4.49 -12.63
C ALA A 149 4.47 -5.56 -13.01
N ARG A 150 4.94 -6.81 -13.04
CA ARG A 150 4.10 -7.99 -13.27
C ARG A 150 3.21 -8.30 -12.07
N ARG A 151 3.63 -7.91 -10.87
CA ARG A 151 2.90 -8.10 -9.61
C ARG A 151 3.05 -6.89 -8.70
N TYR A 152 2.04 -6.64 -7.89
CA TYR A 152 2.02 -5.53 -6.95
C TYR A 152 1.84 -6.02 -5.52
N ALA A 153 2.65 -5.52 -4.62
CA ALA A 153 2.45 -5.65 -3.19
C ALA A 153 2.11 -4.28 -2.61
N LEU A 154 1.17 -4.22 -1.67
CA LEU A 154 0.86 -3.03 -0.89
C LEU A 154 1.06 -3.35 0.58
N VAL A 155 1.83 -2.52 1.26
CA VAL A 155 2.00 -2.51 2.71
C VAL A 155 1.35 -1.23 3.19
N LEU A 156 0.25 -1.36 3.92
CA LEU A 156 -0.35 -0.27 4.66
C LEU A 156 0.23 -0.32 6.05
N TRP A 157 0.87 0.76 6.48
CA TRP A 157 1.54 0.87 7.76
C TRP A 157 0.96 2.06 8.51
N ASP A 158 0.44 1.79 9.71
CA ASP A 158 0.03 2.77 10.73
C ASP A 158 -0.64 2.03 11.92
N HIS A 159 -1.30 2.78 12.81
CA HIS A 159 -2.38 2.27 13.65
C HIS A 159 -3.44 1.49 12.87
N GLY A 160 -3.91 0.43 13.53
CA GLY A 160 -5.04 -0.38 13.10
C GLY A 160 -5.92 -0.75 14.29
N ASN A 161 -7.21 -0.93 14.03
CA ASN A 161 -8.13 -1.42 15.04
C ASN A 161 -9.21 -2.32 14.41
N GLY A 162 -8.81 -3.19 13.48
CA GLY A 162 -9.72 -4.11 12.81
C GLY A 162 -10.90 -3.41 12.13
N TRP A 163 -12.09 -3.54 12.72
CA TRP A 163 -13.33 -2.93 12.22
C TRP A 163 -13.87 -1.81 13.12
N LEU A 164 -13.20 -1.50 14.23
CA LEU A 164 -13.49 -0.36 15.11
C LEU A 164 -12.54 0.81 14.81
N PRO A 165 -12.94 2.06 15.14
CA PRO A 165 -12.11 3.22 14.85
C PRO A 165 -10.82 3.18 15.69
N VAL A 166 -9.73 3.74 15.18
CA VAL A 166 -8.53 3.96 15.98
C VAL A 166 -8.80 5.10 16.97
N ASP A 167 -9.41 6.20 16.49
CA ASP A 167 -9.85 7.30 17.36
C ASP A 167 -11.35 7.18 17.68
N ASP A 168 -11.70 7.03 18.96
CA ASP A 168 -13.08 6.98 19.42
C ASP A 168 -13.91 8.22 19.02
N ALA A 169 -13.28 9.38 18.80
CA ALA A 169 -13.95 10.58 18.27
C ALA A 169 -14.56 10.34 16.88
N ASN A 170 -14.05 9.37 16.12
CA ASN A 170 -14.54 8.96 14.81
C ASN A 170 -15.69 7.93 14.87
N ALA A 171 -16.01 7.37 16.05
CA ALA A 171 -17.09 6.40 16.22
C ALA A 171 -18.49 6.87 15.73
N PRO A 172 -18.90 8.15 15.87
CA PRO A 172 -20.21 8.62 15.44
C PRO A 172 -20.43 8.62 13.92
N ASP A 173 -19.35 8.57 13.12
CA ASP A 173 -19.43 8.98 11.73
C ASP A 173 -20.01 7.93 10.79
N PHE A 174 -19.87 6.62 11.03
CA PHE A 174 -20.43 5.60 10.12
C PHE A 174 -20.47 4.24 10.80
N TYR A 175 -21.62 3.81 11.34
CA TYR A 175 -21.94 2.42 11.73
C TYR A 175 -20.78 1.56 12.31
N SER A 176 -19.81 2.16 13.02
CA SER A 176 -18.54 1.53 13.43
C SER A 176 -17.85 0.72 12.31
N LEU A 177 -17.38 1.41 11.25
CA LEU A 177 -16.58 0.79 10.17
C LEU A 177 -15.22 1.46 9.91
N LYS A 178 -14.87 2.52 10.64
CA LYS A 178 -13.53 3.12 10.59
C LYS A 178 -12.61 2.32 11.52
N GLY A 179 -11.30 2.18 11.33
CA GLY A 179 -10.53 2.48 10.14
C GLY A 179 -9.03 2.52 10.40
N PHE A 180 -8.24 1.99 9.48
CA PHE A 180 -6.77 1.96 9.52
C PHE A 180 -6.22 3.34 9.10
N SER A 181 -4.96 3.64 9.45
CA SER A 181 -4.24 4.85 9.04
C SER A 181 -4.76 6.17 9.64
N LEU A 182 -4.48 6.44 10.91
CA LEU A 182 -4.90 7.67 11.60
C LEU A 182 -3.95 8.84 11.29
N ASP A 183 -4.47 9.93 10.74
CA ASP A 183 -3.74 11.17 10.50
C ASP A 183 -4.18 12.23 11.52
N ASP A 184 -3.40 12.42 12.58
CA ASP A 184 -3.69 13.32 13.72
C ASP A 184 -3.78 14.79 13.28
N GLU A 185 -3.15 15.18 12.16
CA GLU A 185 -3.21 16.55 11.64
C GLU A 185 -4.63 16.87 11.15
N THR A 186 -5.33 15.86 10.63
CA THR A 186 -6.68 16.01 10.07
C THR A 186 -7.78 15.38 10.93
N GLY A 187 -7.42 14.46 11.83
CA GLY A 187 -8.32 13.60 12.59
C GLY A 187 -8.98 12.50 11.75
N HIS A 188 -8.54 12.30 10.50
CA HIS A 188 -9.11 11.31 9.60
C HIS A 188 -8.39 9.96 9.70
N GLU A 189 -9.16 8.92 9.42
CA GLU A 189 -8.72 7.54 9.22
C GLU A 189 -9.64 6.91 8.17
N PHE A 190 -9.19 5.88 7.44
CA PHE A 190 -10.03 5.25 6.42
C PHE A 190 -10.60 3.90 6.86
N SER A 191 -11.90 3.74 6.62
CA SER A 191 -12.66 2.53 6.90
C SER A 191 -12.27 1.33 6.02
N LEU A 192 -12.60 0.11 6.49
CA LEU A 192 -12.40 -1.10 5.70
C LEU A 192 -13.10 -1.05 4.31
N PRO A 193 -14.36 -0.58 4.18
CA PRO A 193 -14.98 -0.44 2.86
C PRO A 193 -14.30 0.64 2.01
N GLN A 194 -13.74 1.69 2.60
CA GLN A 194 -12.96 2.69 1.86
C GLN A 194 -11.62 2.12 1.37
N MET A 195 -10.96 1.29 2.19
CA MET A 195 -9.77 0.53 1.77
C MET A 195 -10.10 -0.41 0.62
N ALA A 196 -11.19 -1.18 0.72
CA ALA A 196 -11.67 -2.05 -0.35
C ALA A 196 -11.97 -1.26 -1.64
N ARG A 197 -12.63 -0.09 -1.52
CA ARG A 197 -12.89 0.81 -2.64
C ARG A 197 -11.61 1.37 -3.26
N ALA A 198 -10.60 1.69 -2.47
CA ALA A 198 -9.31 2.15 -2.98
C ALA A 198 -8.61 1.05 -3.79
N LEU A 199 -8.62 -0.18 -3.30
CA LEU A 199 -8.07 -1.33 -4.02
C LEU A 199 -8.88 -1.62 -5.29
N GLU A 200 -10.21 -1.60 -5.22
CA GLU A 200 -11.08 -1.77 -6.41
C GLU A 200 -10.76 -0.73 -7.49
N ALA A 201 -10.73 0.55 -7.12
CA ALA A 201 -10.50 1.66 -8.04
C ALA A 201 -9.14 1.57 -8.75
N THR A 202 -8.16 0.94 -8.10
CA THR A 202 -6.79 0.82 -8.62
C THR A 202 -6.48 -0.55 -9.21
N GLY A 203 -7.47 -1.44 -9.32
CA GLY A 203 -7.34 -2.76 -9.93
C GLY A 203 -6.69 -3.83 -9.04
N GLY A 204 -6.71 -3.63 -7.71
CA GLY A 204 -6.23 -4.56 -6.70
C GLY A 204 -4.72 -4.74 -6.67
N VAL A 205 -4.26 -5.65 -5.82
CA VAL A 205 -2.85 -6.05 -5.66
C VAL A 205 -2.71 -7.56 -5.59
N ASP A 206 -1.50 -8.09 -5.76
CA ASP A 206 -1.26 -9.52 -5.59
C ASP A 206 -1.10 -9.85 -4.10
N PHE A 207 -0.35 -9.02 -3.37
CA PHE A 207 -0.09 -9.17 -1.93
C PHE A 207 -0.49 -7.90 -1.18
N LEU A 208 -1.21 -8.06 -0.08
CA LEU A 208 -1.53 -6.99 0.87
C LEU A 208 -0.92 -7.33 2.23
N MET A 209 -0.25 -6.38 2.85
CA MET A 209 0.14 -6.44 4.25
C MET A 209 -0.55 -5.28 4.97
N LEU A 210 -1.23 -5.61 6.06
CA LEU A 210 -1.78 -4.64 7.00
C LEU A 210 -0.87 -4.69 8.22
N ASP A 211 0.07 -3.76 8.26
CA ASP A 211 1.07 -3.59 9.31
C ASP A 211 0.51 -2.58 10.31
N GLY A 212 -0.28 -3.11 11.23
CA GLY A 212 -1.06 -2.38 12.20
C GLY A 212 -1.93 -3.32 13.03
N CYS A 213 -2.24 -2.87 14.25
CA CYS A 213 -2.86 -3.70 15.27
C CYS A 213 -4.23 -4.26 14.85
N ASN A 214 -4.53 -5.49 15.29
CA ASN A 214 -5.86 -6.11 15.20
C ASN A 214 -6.43 -6.27 13.77
N MET A 215 -5.58 -6.30 12.73
CA MET A 215 -6.04 -6.38 11.34
C MET A 215 -6.28 -7.81 10.83
N GLY A 216 -5.87 -8.83 11.58
CA GLY A 216 -6.00 -10.26 11.32
C GLY A 216 -7.42 -10.81 11.50
N MET A 217 -8.44 -10.00 11.24
CA MET A 217 -9.84 -10.37 11.47
C MET A 217 -10.45 -11.03 10.24
N ALA A 218 -11.36 -11.97 10.46
CA ALA A 218 -12.14 -12.58 9.38
C ALA A 218 -13.00 -11.56 8.61
N SER A 219 -13.55 -10.55 9.29
CA SER A 219 -14.33 -9.47 8.67
C SER A 219 -13.46 -8.61 7.74
N VAL A 220 -12.28 -8.19 8.20
CA VAL A 220 -11.27 -7.47 7.40
C VAL A 220 -10.92 -8.28 6.16
N SER A 221 -10.53 -9.54 6.35
CA SER A 221 -10.14 -10.42 5.26
C SER A 221 -11.27 -10.64 4.25
N TYR A 222 -12.52 -10.72 4.70
CA TYR A 222 -13.68 -10.92 3.83
C TYR A 222 -14.02 -9.67 3.01
N GLU A 223 -13.88 -8.49 3.58
CA GLU A 223 -14.11 -7.20 2.90
C GLU A 223 -13.10 -7.00 1.75
N LEU A 224 -11.85 -7.42 1.96
CA LEU A 224 -10.75 -7.21 1.02
C LEU A 224 -10.57 -8.35 0.01
N LYS A 225 -11.36 -9.43 0.12
CA LYS A 225 -11.08 -10.73 -0.50
C LYS A 225 -10.96 -10.71 -2.03
N ASP A 226 -11.62 -9.76 -2.67
CA ASP A 226 -11.73 -9.65 -4.13
C ASP A 226 -10.63 -8.76 -4.74
N TYR A 227 -9.85 -8.08 -3.91
CA TYR A 227 -8.89 -7.05 -4.35
C TYR A 227 -7.44 -7.33 -3.95
N ALA A 228 -7.18 -8.42 -3.23
CA ALA A 228 -5.85 -8.98 -3.05
C ALA A 228 -5.87 -10.52 -3.10
N ARG A 229 -4.75 -11.16 -3.47
CA ARG A 229 -4.69 -12.65 -3.53
C ARG A 229 -4.27 -13.25 -2.19
N ALA A 230 -3.30 -12.62 -1.56
CA ALA A 230 -2.79 -13.00 -0.25
C ALA A 230 -2.76 -11.79 0.69
N LEU A 231 -3.01 -12.03 1.96
CA LEU A 231 -2.98 -11.04 3.04
C LEU A 231 -2.03 -11.50 4.15
N THR A 232 -1.26 -10.58 4.71
CA THR A 232 -0.59 -10.74 6.02
C THR A 232 -1.11 -9.68 6.99
N ALA A 233 -1.45 -10.10 8.22
CA ALA A 233 -1.90 -9.21 9.29
C ALA A 233 -1.78 -9.89 10.67
N SER A 234 -1.74 -9.11 11.75
CA SER A 234 -1.76 -9.57 13.15
C SER A 234 -3.17 -9.60 13.73
N GLU A 235 -3.50 -10.64 14.50
CA GLU A 235 -4.77 -10.77 15.23
C GLU A 235 -4.81 -9.91 16.50
N GLU A 236 -3.64 -9.46 16.96
CA GLU A 236 -3.43 -8.68 18.20
C GLU A 236 -2.68 -7.38 17.89
N VAL A 237 -2.32 -6.62 18.93
CA VAL A 237 -1.36 -5.52 18.84
C VAL A 237 -0.04 -6.01 18.26
N GLU A 238 0.58 -5.18 17.42
CA GLU A 238 1.95 -5.41 16.95
C GLU A 238 2.89 -4.57 17.81
N PRO A 239 4.08 -5.07 18.17
CA PRO A 239 5.08 -4.27 18.88
C PRO A 239 5.38 -2.98 18.11
N GLY A 240 5.67 -1.89 18.82
CA GLY A 240 6.01 -0.61 18.19
C GLY A 240 7.35 -0.61 17.44
N VAL A 241 8.04 -1.75 17.43
CA VAL A 241 9.32 -1.94 16.76
C VAL A 241 9.20 -2.41 15.32
N VAL A 242 10.07 -1.81 14.51
CA VAL A 242 10.51 -2.15 13.17
C VAL A 242 10.21 -3.58 12.73
N VAL A 243 9.29 -3.73 11.77
CA VAL A 243 9.24 -4.93 10.93
C VAL A 243 10.54 -4.93 10.12
N ARG A 244 11.33 -6.00 10.21
CA ARG A 244 12.61 -6.11 9.46
C ARG A 244 12.37 -6.24 7.95
N TYR A 245 11.86 -5.20 7.32
CA TYR A 245 11.52 -5.13 5.90
C TYR A 245 12.69 -5.54 5.03
N ALA A 246 13.91 -5.16 5.41
CA ALA A 246 15.13 -5.55 4.73
C ALA A 246 15.27 -7.07 4.55
N GLN A 247 14.87 -7.86 5.55
CA GLN A 247 15.03 -9.32 5.51
C GLN A 247 14.09 -9.97 4.50
N PHE A 248 12.79 -9.66 4.53
CA PHE A 248 11.87 -10.28 3.56
C PHE A 248 12.02 -9.67 2.16
N LEU A 249 12.38 -8.39 2.03
CA LEU A 249 12.70 -7.80 0.72
C LEU A 249 13.97 -8.42 0.15
N GLY A 250 14.94 -8.77 1.00
CA GLY A 250 16.10 -9.57 0.62
C GLY A 250 15.70 -10.96 0.07
N LEU A 251 14.74 -11.63 0.72
CA LEU A 251 14.19 -12.89 0.22
C LEU A 251 13.48 -12.70 -1.14
N LEU A 252 12.70 -11.64 -1.30
CA LEU A 252 12.04 -11.31 -2.56
C LEU A 252 13.06 -11.03 -3.68
N ASN A 253 14.09 -10.23 -3.40
CA ASN A 253 15.18 -9.93 -4.33
C ASN A 253 15.95 -11.18 -4.75
N SER A 254 16.15 -12.14 -3.85
CA SER A 254 16.81 -13.41 -4.17
C SER A 254 15.96 -14.32 -5.07
N ARG A 255 14.63 -14.19 -5.01
CA ARG A 255 13.67 -15.01 -5.77
C ARG A 255 12.47 -14.17 -6.26
N PRO A 256 12.69 -13.20 -7.18
CA PRO A 256 11.66 -12.25 -7.61
C PRO A 256 10.51 -12.92 -8.38
N GLY A 257 10.72 -14.16 -8.84
CA GLY A 257 9.68 -14.98 -9.46
C GLY A 257 8.59 -15.48 -8.49
N MET A 258 8.79 -15.39 -7.16
CA MET A 258 7.86 -15.93 -6.16
C MET A 258 6.46 -15.34 -6.30
N GLY A 259 5.44 -16.13 -5.98
CA GLY A 259 4.04 -15.71 -5.98
C GLY A 259 3.64 -15.05 -4.66
N ALA A 260 2.47 -14.37 -4.67
CA ALA A 260 1.95 -13.67 -3.50
C ALA A 260 1.77 -14.54 -2.26
N GLU A 261 1.28 -15.78 -2.40
CA GLU A 261 1.10 -16.68 -1.25
C GLU A 261 2.44 -17.08 -0.60
N GLU A 262 3.46 -17.32 -1.43
CA GLU A 262 4.81 -17.60 -0.91
C GLU A 262 5.39 -16.35 -0.25
N PHE A 263 5.16 -15.17 -0.83
CA PHE A 263 5.63 -13.92 -0.27
C PHE A 263 4.99 -13.63 1.10
N ALA A 264 3.67 -13.74 1.21
CA ALA A 264 2.92 -13.60 2.47
C ALA A 264 3.34 -14.63 3.54
N ALA A 265 3.64 -15.87 3.15
CA ALA A 265 4.13 -16.86 4.11
C ALA A 265 5.56 -16.54 4.58
N ASN A 266 6.37 -15.87 3.76
CA ASN A 266 7.73 -15.47 4.13
C ASN A 266 7.75 -14.24 5.03
N THR A 267 6.82 -13.29 4.89
CA THR A 267 6.68 -12.16 5.83
C THR A 267 6.38 -12.68 7.24
N VAL A 268 5.39 -13.57 7.39
CA VAL A 268 5.06 -14.19 8.70
C VAL A 268 6.24 -14.96 9.30
N ARG A 269 6.98 -15.72 8.48
CA ARG A 269 8.18 -16.43 8.95
C ARG A 269 9.27 -15.46 9.41
N THR A 270 9.49 -14.38 8.67
CA THR A 270 10.50 -13.37 8.98
C THR A 270 10.16 -12.62 10.27
N TYR A 271 8.88 -12.24 10.43
CA TYR A 271 8.34 -11.64 11.64
C TYR A 271 8.58 -12.54 12.85
N ARG A 272 8.11 -13.81 12.78
CA ARG A 272 8.36 -14.79 13.84
C ARG A 272 9.85 -14.96 14.14
N ASP A 273 10.68 -15.18 13.12
CA ASP A 273 12.10 -15.48 13.31
C ASP A 273 12.85 -14.30 13.92
N TYR A 274 12.46 -13.07 13.61
CA TYR A 274 13.02 -11.87 14.23
C TYR A 274 12.84 -11.89 15.76
N PHE A 275 11.61 -12.06 16.21
CA PHE A 275 11.31 -11.99 17.64
C PHE A 275 11.70 -13.27 18.41
N VAL A 276 11.64 -14.45 17.76
CA VAL A 276 11.91 -15.73 18.45
C VAL A 276 13.39 -16.13 18.42
N ASN A 277 14.11 -15.87 17.35
CA ASN A 277 15.44 -16.48 17.14
C ASN A 277 16.63 -15.52 17.29
N GLY A 278 16.41 -14.22 17.53
CA GLY A 278 17.44 -13.22 17.19
C GLY A 278 17.67 -12.03 18.12
N GLY A 279 17.24 -12.06 19.38
CA GLY A 279 17.34 -10.87 20.24
C GLY A 279 16.50 -9.70 19.71
N GLY A 280 15.44 -10.01 18.96
CA GLY A 280 14.36 -9.06 18.71
C GLY A 280 13.71 -8.67 20.03
N ASP A 281 13.27 -7.43 20.10
CA ASP A 281 12.56 -6.90 21.25
C ASP A 281 11.08 -6.91 20.92
N SER A 282 10.31 -7.84 21.49
CA SER A 282 8.85 -7.79 21.36
C SER A 282 8.22 -6.78 22.29
N GLU A 283 9.04 -6.00 23.02
CA GLU A 283 8.61 -5.11 24.11
C GLU A 283 7.95 -5.89 25.26
N GLY A 284 8.11 -7.22 25.27
CA GLY A 284 7.42 -8.15 26.18
C GLY A 284 6.04 -8.60 25.70
N ASP A 285 5.58 -8.12 24.54
CA ASP A 285 4.23 -8.40 24.04
C ASP A 285 4.12 -9.78 23.38
N PRO A 286 2.92 -10.41 23.46
CA PRO A 286 2.57 -11.56 22.63
C PRO A 286 2.64 -11.19 21.15
N LEU A 287 2.92 -12.20 20.31
CA LEU A 287 3.12 -12.01 18.88
C LEU A 287 2.16 -12.89 18.10
N THR A 288 1.40 -12.26 17.22
CA THR A 288 0.56 -12.97 16.26
C THR A 288 0.80 -12.42 14.87
N GLN A 289 0.86 -13.28 13.88
CA GLN A 289 0.79 -12.87 12.48
C GLN A 289 0.37 -14.06 11.64
N SER A 290 -0.56 -13.85 10.72
CA SER A 290 -1.08 -14.89 9.85
C SER A 290 -0.96 -14.51 8.38
N ALA A 291 -0.88 -15.53 7.52
CA ALA A 291 -0.91 -15.37 6.07
C ALA A 291 -2.18 -16.04 5.52
N LEU A 292 -3.05 -15.27 4.88
CA LEU A 292 -4.37 -15.69 4.44
C LEU A 292 -4.44 -15.72 2.91
N ARG A 293 -5.14 -16.74 2.39
CA ARG A 293 -5.55 -16.79 0.98
C ARG A 293 -6.92 -16.14 0.83
N LEU A 294 -6.94 -14.92 0.32
CA LEU A 294 -8.15 -14.11 0.31
C LEU A 294 -9.27 -14.71 -0.56
N TYR A 295 -8.95 -15.32 -1.69
CA TYR A 295 -9.94 -16.03 -2.52
C TYR A 295 -10.65 -17.20 -1.80
N ARG A 296 -10.17 -17.66 -0.64
CA ARG A 296 -10.82 -18.70 0.18
C ARG A 296 -11.86 -18.11 1.14
N MET A 297 -11.92 -16.79 1.31
CA MET A 297 -12.80 -16.15 2.28
C MET A 297 -14.29 -16.35 1.99
N SER A 298 -14.69 -16.47 0.71
CA SER A 298 -16.08 -16.81 0.35
C SER A 298 -16.48 -18.20 0.87
N ALA A 299 -15.65 -19.21 0.64
CA ALA A 299 -15.90 -20.57 1.13
C ALA A 299 -15.81 -20.67 2.67
N PHE A 300 -14.92 -19.88 3.29
CA PHE A 300 -14.87 -19.75 4.74
C PHE A 300 -16.17 -19.15 5.28
N ARG A 301 -16.67 -18.07 4.67
CA ARG A 301 -17.92 -17.42 5.07
C ARG A 301 -19.11 -18.36 5.00
N GLU A 302 -19.23 -19.17 3.95
CA GLU A 302 -20.29 -20.17 3.84
C GLU A 302 -20.28 -21.18 5.02
N LYS A 303 -19.08 -21.63 5.42
CA LYS A 303 -18.91 -22.50 6.59
C LYS A 303 -19.26 -21.79 7.89
N LEU A 304 -18.86 -20.52 8.02
CA LEU A 304 -19.15 -19.70 9.18
C LEU A 304 -20.67 -19.44 9.31
N ASP A 305 -21.38 -19.17 8.22
CA ASP A 305 -22.83 -19.02 8.20
C ASP A 305 -23.54 -20.32 8.63
N ALA A 306 -23.07 -21.47 8.11
CA ALA A 306 -23.61 -22.77 8.50
C ALA A 306 -23.38 -23.06 10.00
N TRP A 307 -22.19 -22.73 10.51
CA TRP A 307 -21.88 -22.84 11.94
C TRP A 307 -22.76 -21.90 12.77
N ALA A 308 -22.93 -20.64 12.37
CA ALA A 308 -23.77 -19.68 13.08
C ALA A 308 -25.23 -20.13 13.16
N LEU A 309 -25.78 -20.68 12.06
CA LEU A 309 -27.13 -21.27 12.05
C LEU A 309 -27.24 -22.49 12.98
N ALA A 310 -26.19 -23.30 13.09
CA ALA A 310 -26.15 -24.40 14.05
C ALA A 310 -26.06 -23.90 15.49
N ALA A 311 -25.23 -22.89 15.75
CA ALA A 311 -25.08 -22.25 17.05
C ALA A 311 -26.40 -21.66 17.55
N LEU A 312 -27.17 -20.98 16.69
CA LEU A 312 -28.51 -20.44 17.04
C LEU A 312 -29.51 -21.51 17.50
N ARG A 313 -29.31 -22.78 17.14
CA ARG A 313 -30.15 -23.91 17.55
C ARG A 313 -29.58 -24.69 18.74
N ALA A 314 -28.36 -24.37 19.19
CA ALA A 314 -27.71 -25.08 20.28
C ALA A 314 -28.33 -24.71 21.64
N GLU A 315 -28.18 -25.60 22.61
CA GLU A 315 -28.59 -25.31 23.98
C GLU A 315 -27.81 -24.10 24.54
N PRO A 316 -28.45 -23.12 25.20
CA PRO A 316 -27.77 -21.93 25.70
C PRO A 316 -26.59 -22.21 26.64
N VAL A 317 -26.61 -23.35 27.35
CA VAL A 317 -25.49 -23.76 28.22
C VAL A 317 -24.23 -24.11 27.42
N VAL A 318 -24.39 -24.73 26.24
CA VAL A 318 -23.28 -25.07 25.34
C VAL A 318 -22.65 -23.81 24.77
N LEU A 319 -23.47 -22.86 24.31
CA LEU A 319 -22.98 -21.58 23.79
C LEU A 319 -22.24 -20.77 24.84
N ARG A 320 -22.76 -20.70 26.08
CA ARG A 320 -22.07 -20.02 27.19
C ARG A 320 -20.73 -20.68 27.51
N ALA A 321 -20.68 -22.01 27.53
CA ALA A 321 -19.43 -22.74 27.77
C ALA A 321 -18.40 -22.52 26.64
N ALA A 322 -18.84 -22.48 25.38
CA ALA A 322 -17.99 -22.17 24.23
C ALA A 322 -17.49 -20.71 24.28
N ALA A 323 -18.39 -19.75 24.53
CA ALA A 323 -18.05 -18.34 24.62
C ALA A 323 -17.07 -18.02 25.78
N ALA A 324 -17.11 -18.79 26.87
CA ALA A 324 -16.16 -18.67 27.98
C ALA A 324 -14.78 -19.28 27.68
N LYS A 325 -14.68 -20.11 26.64
CA LYS A 325 -13.41 -20.71 26.17
C LYS A 325 -12.81 -20.00 24.96
N ALA A 326 -13.62 -19.20 24.26
CA ALA A 326 -13.14 -18.35 23.17
C ALA A 326 -12.02 -17.45 23.69
N ARG A 327 -10.95 -17.35 22.91
CA ARG A 327 -9.87 -16.42 23.22
C ARG A 327 -10.25 -15.04 22.70
N PHE A 328 -9.75 -14.03 23.35
CA PHE A 328 -9.68 -12.68 22.83
C PHE A 328 -8.29 -12.18 23.15
N TYR A 329 -7.80 -11.30 22.29
CA TYR A 329 -6.46 -10.75 22.36
C TYR A 329 -6.56 -9.29 22.81
N GLY A 330 -5.62 -8.84 23.64
CA GLY A 330 -5.62 -7.50 24.25
C GLY A 330 -6.88 -7.11 25.05
N GLU A 331 -7.19 -5.81 25.03
CA GLU A 331 -8.28 -5.18 25.80
C GLU A 331 -9.64 -5.19 25.07
N PHE A 332 -9.75 -5.88 23.93
CA PHE A 332 -10.92 -5.81 23.05
C PHE A 332 -11.78 -7.08 23.17
N PRO A 333 -12.74 -7.16 24.12
CA PRO A 333 -13.59 -8.34 24.31
C PRO A 333 -14.50 -8.65 23.10
N ALA A 334 -14.61 -7.73 22.15
CA ALA A 334 -15.30 -7.91 20.89
C ALA A 334 -14.47 -8.68 19.84
N TYR A 335 -13.14 -8.71 19.97
CA TYR A 335 -12.24 -9.41 19.06
C TYR A 335 -12.01 -10.81 19.57
N LYS A 336 -12.88 -11.72 19.12
CA LYS A 336 -12.88 -13.10 19.59
C LYS A 336 -12.32 -14.03 18.53
N ASP A 337 -11.30 -14.76 18.96
CA ASP A 337 -10.89 -16.00 18.34
C ASP A 337 -11.81 -17.12 18.83
N LEU A 338 -12.66 -17.57 17.91
CA LEU A 338 -13.49 -18.74 18.06
C LEU A 338 -12.59 -19.97 17.86
N CYS A 339 -11.68 -20.22 18.81
CA CYS A 339 -10.66 -21.25 18.71
C CYS A 339 -11.20 -22.61 18.23
N ASP A 340 -10.31 -23.37 17.59
CA ASP A 340 -10.46 -24.81 17.29
C ASP A 340 -10.91 -25.66 18.51
#